data_AF-A0A5J6I8J0-F1
#
_entry.id   AF-A0A5J6I8J0-F1
#
_cell.length_a   1.000
_cell.length_b   1.000
_cell.length_c   1.000
_cell.angle_alpha   90.00
_cell.angle_beta   90.00
_cell.angle_gamma   90.00
#
_symmetry.space_group_name_H-M   'P 1'
#
loop_
_entity.id
_entity.type
_entity.pdbx_description
1 polymer ?
#
loop_
_entity_poly.entity_id
_entity_poly.type
_entity_poly.pdbx_seq_one_letter_code
_entity_poly.pdbx_strand_id
1 'polypeptide(L)'
;MGIEIDAVVGYPVDDEVERVLGLAEAVGEPVTVTFMWEGREEAERAVLVPAATLALWEHWAPTAYPKNDAGDGNGAAAGEPELAHPAEFGAFTLFRRRATGRTAVARNGVVVAELLDPDEAHWLQERARNVRQSFMDPKQKAAFEEFLARQASLDEQ
;
A
#
# COMPACT_ATOMS: atom_id res chain seq x y z
N MET A 1 2.67 4.17 12.24
CA MET A 1 2.30 5.54 11.89
C MET A 1 2.63 5.73 10.42
N GLY A 2 1.68 5.44 9.55
CA GLY A 2 1.68 5.94 8.17
C GLY A 2 0.95 7.28 8.17
N ILE A 3 1.13 8.08 7.13
CA ILE A 3 0.42 9.35 7.03
C ILE A 3 -0.92 9.03 6.37
N GLU A 4 -2.00 9.26 7.10
CA GLU A 4 -3.35 9.11 6.59
C GLU A 4 -3.73 10.41 5.87
N ILE A 5 -3.83 10.35 4.55
CA ILE A 5 -4.25 11.47 3.71
C ILE A 5 -5.49 11.01 2.97
N ASP A 6 -6.66 11.38 3.46
CA ASP A 6 -7.92 11.11 2.75
C ASP A 6 -7.99 11.97 1.49
N ALA A 7 -7.34 11.48 0.43
CA ALA A 7 -7.47 12.03 -0.92
C ALA A 7 -8.55 11.25 -1.66
N VAL A 8 -9.65 11.93 -1.98
CA VAL A 8 -10.63 11.48 -2.97
C VAL A 8 -10.11 11.93 -4.33
N VAL A 9 -9.72 10.98 -5.17
CA VAL A 9 -9.21 11.28 -6.50
C VAL A 9 -10.28 10.95 -7.53
N GLY A 10 -10.72 11.97 -8.28
CA GLY A 10 -11.62 11.77 -9.41
C GLY A 10 -10.84 11.35 -10.65
N TYR A 11 -11.02 10.11 -11.13
CA TYR A 11 -10.57 9.75 -12.48
C TYR A 11 -11.56 10.30 -13.52
N PRO A 12 -11.13 10.82 -14.70
CA PRO A 12 -9.77 10.91 -15.23
C PRO A 12 -9.13 12.31 -15.03
N VAL A 13 -9.24 12.92 -13.85
CA VAL A 13 -8.53 14.18 -13.58
C VAL A 13 -7.06 13.84 -13.33
N ASP A 14 -6.28 13.74 -14.41
CA ASP A 14 -4.87 13.34 -14.40
C ASP A 14 -4.03 14.11 -13.36
N ASP A 15 -4.32 15.41 -13.19
CA ASP A 15 -3.64 16.28 -12.24
C ASP A 15 -3.84 15.87 -10.77
N GLU A 16 -4.98 15.27 -10.40
CA GLU A 16 -5.24 14.81 -9.03
C GLU A 16 -4.52 13.49 -8.74
N VAL A 17 -4.57 12.56 -9.69
CA VAL A 17 -3.86 11.28 -9.61
C VAL A 17 -2.36 11.54 -9.53
N GLU A 18 -1.81 12.36 -10.43
CA GLU A 18 -0.39 12.72 -10.45
C GLU A 18 0.07 13.35 -9.13
N ARG A 19 -0.73 14.25 -8.53
CA ARG A 19 -0.41 14.86 -7.23
C ARG A 19 -0.30 13.84 -6.11
N VAL A 20 -1.22 12.88 -6.03
CA VAL A 20 -1.22 11.85 -4.97
C VAL A 20 -0.05 10.87 -5.16
N LEU A 21 0.23 10.48 -6.41
CA LEU A 21 1.38 9.63 -6.73
C LEU A 21 2.70 10.32 -6.38
N GLY A 22 2.83 11.61 -6.70
CA GLY A 22 3.98 12.42 -6.34
C GLY A 22 4.14 12.65 -4.83
N LEU A 23 3.04 12.65 -4.07
CA LEU A 23 3.07 12.84 -2.62
C LEU A 23 3.72 11.66 -1.89
N ALA A 24 3.39 10.41 -2.27
CA ALA A 24 4.04 9.24 -1.67
C ALA A 24 5.54 9.19 -2.00
N GLU A 25 5.93 9.59 -3.22
CA GLU A 25 7.35 9.73 -3.58
C GLU A 25 8.05 10.80 -2.71
N ALA A 26 7.42 11.96 -2.54
CA ALA A 26 8.00 13.08 -1.79
C ALA A 26 8.13 12.81 -0.29
N VAL A 27 7.17 12.09 0.29
CA VAL A 27 7.13 11.85 1.74
C VAL A 27 7.90 10.59 2.13
N GLY A 28 8.00 9.60 1.23
CA GLY A 28 8.73 8.35 1.50
C GLY A 28 8.06 7.42 2.53
N GLU A 29 6.85 7.76 2.96
CA GLU A 29 6.02 6.97 3.88
C GLU A 29 4.77 6.44 3.17
N PRO A 30 4.15 5.34 3.66
CA PRO A 30 2.88 4.86 3.15
C PRO A 30 1.79 5.92 3.28
N VAL A 31 1.00 6.09 2.21
CA VAL A 31 -0.13 7.03 2.14
C VAL A 31 -1.40 6.25 1.85
N THR A 32 -2.39 6.31 2.75
CA THR A 32 -3.74 5.79 2.49
C THR A 32 -4.41 6.69 1.45
N VAL A 33 -5.09 6.12 0.46
CA VAL A 33 -5.72 6.86 -0.65
C VAL A 33 -7.07 6.24 -0.99
N THR A 34 -8.01 7.05 -1.47
CA THR A 34 -9.33 6.58 -1.93
C THR A 34 -9.56 6.99 -3.38
N PHE A 35 -9.58 6.01 -4.28
CA PHE A 35 -9.79 6.25 -5.71
C PHE A 35 -11.26 6.10 -6.10
N MET A 36 -11.79 7.06 -6.86
CA MET A 36 -13.02 6.86 -7.62
C MET A 36 -12.66 6.61 -9.09
N TRP A 37 -12.66 5.34 -9.48
CA TRP A 37 -12.39 4.94 -10.85
C TRP A 37 -13.64 5.17 -11.72
N GLU A 38 -13.47 5.77 -12.91
CA GLU A 38 -14.59 5.90 -13.86
C GLU A 38 -15.13 4.52 -14.24
N GLY A 39 -16.45 4.39 -14.25
CA GLY A 39 -17.14 3.12 -14.51
C GLY A 39 -17.24 2.18 -13.31
N ARG A 40 -16.75 2.55 -12.12
CA ARG A 40 -17.05 1.85 -10.86
C ARG A 40 -17.94 2.72 -9.96
N GLU A 41 -18.98 2.11 -9.41
CA GLU A 41 -19.89 2.80 -8.47
C GLU A 41 -19.27 2.98 -7.08
N GLU A 42 -18.28 2.14 -6.73
CA GLU A 42 -17.66 2.13 -5.41
C GLU A 42 -16.22 2.68 -5.46
N ALA A 43 -15.91 3.51 -4.47
CA ALA A 43 -14.56 4.03 -4.26
C ALA A 43 -13.64 2.91 -3.73
N GLU A 44 -12.45 2.78 -4.32
CA GLU A 44 -11.44 1.81 -3.90
C GLU A 44 -10.48 2.46 -2.89
N ARG A 45 -10.52 2.01 -1.64
CA ARG A 45 -9.52 2.36 -0.62
C ARG A 45 -8.27 1.52 -0.84
N ALA A 46 -7.12 2.17 -0.93
CA ALA A 46 -5.82 1.52 -1.11
C ALA A 46 -4.76 2.23 -0.26
N VAL A 47 -3.59 1.61 -0.12
CA VAL A 47 -2.42 2.23 0.49
C VAL A 47 -1.30 2.27 -0.54
N LEU A 48 -0.84 3.48 -0.85
CA LEU A 48 0.30 3.71 -1.72
C LEU A 48 1.59 3.58 -0.89
N VAL A 49 2.31 2.49 -1.10
CA VAL A 49 3.54 2.17 -0.36
C VAL A 49 4.76 2.44 -1.24
N PRO A 50 5.70 3.31 -0.84
CA PRO A 50 6.95 3.52 -1.57
C PRO A 50 7.72 2.22 -1.75
N ALA A 51 8.33 2.02 -2.93
CA ALA A 51 8.96 0.75 -3.30
C ALA A 51 10.07 0.33 -2.34
N ALA A 52 10.86 1.29 -1.82
CA ALA A 52 11.90 1.02 -0.83
C ALA A 52 11.31 0.56 0.51
N THR A 53 10.22 1.17 0.95
CA THR A 53 9.49 0.81 2.18
C THR A 53 8.88 -0.58 2.05
N LEU A 54 8.25 -0.88 0.91
CA LEU A 54 7.70 -2.19 0.62
C LEU A 54 8.78 -3.28 0.61
N ALA A 55 9.92 -3.03 -0.05
CA ALA A 55 11.04 -3.97 -0.08
C ALA A 55 11.58 -4.26 1.33
N LEU A 56 11.62 -3.26 2.22
CA LEU A 56 11.99 -3.46 3.62
C LEU A 56 10.98 -4.33 4.36
N TRP A 57 9.68 -4.12 4.14
CA TRP A 57 8.64 -4.94 4.76
C TRP A 57 8.74 -6.40 4.29
N GLU A 58 8.82 -6.63 2.99
CA GLU A 58 8.90 -7.96 2.39
C GLU A 58 10.20 -8.70 2.75
N HIS A 59 11.28 -7.99 3.03
CA HIS A 59 12.50 -8.60 3.56
C HIS A 59 12.28 -9.25 4.93
N TRP A 60 11.46 -8.63 5.79
CA TRP A 60 11.24 -9.10 7.17
C TRP A 60 9.94 -9.89 7.35
N ALA A 61 8.94 -9.75 6.46
CA ALA A 61 7.67 -10.46 6.54
C ALA A 61 7.74 -11.80 5.75
N PRO A 62 7.80 -12.97 6.42
CA PRO A 62 7.94 -14.25 5.73
C PRO A 62 6.58 -14.77 5.28
N THR A 63 6.51 -15.18 4.01
CA THR A 63 5.41 -15.89 3.30
C THR A 63 4.08 -15.15 3.22
N ALA A 64 3.56 -15.10 1.99
CA ALA A 64 2.35 -14.41 1.53
C ALA A 64 1.32 -14.08 2.61
N TYR A 65 0.88 -12.82 2.60
CA TYR A 65 -0.34 -12.37 3.26
C TYR A 65 -1.45 -13.42 3.05
N PRO A 66 -2.01 -14.02 4.12
CA PRO A 66 -3.10 -14.95 3.96
C PRO A 66 -4.28 -14.15 3.42
N LYS A 67 -4.56 -14.27 2.12
CA LYS A 67 -5.84 -13.83 1.57
C LYS A 67 -6.90 -14.50 2.42
N ASN A 68 -7.74 -13.72 3.09
CA ASN A 68 -8.92 -14.27 3.74
C ASN A 68 -9.72 -14.98 2.64
N ASP A 69 -9.78 -16.32 2.70
CA ASP A 69 -10.76 -17.13 1.96
C ASP A 69 -12.16 -16.91 2.55
N ALA A 70 -12.59 -15.65 2.61
CA ALA A 70 -13.94 -15.27 2.98
C ALA A 70 -14.84 -15.43 1.76
N GLY A 71 -15.28 -16.67 1.54
CA GLY A 71 -16.51 -16.97 0.79
C GLY A 71 -16.29 -17.58 -0.59
N ASP A 72 -16.15 -18.91 -0.63
CA ASP A 72 -16.80 -19.69 -1.68
C ASP A 72 -18.31 -19.44 -1.57
N GLY A 73 -18.82 -18.57 -2.44
CA GLY A 73 -20.18 -18.04 -2.37
C GLY A 73 -20.59 -17.31 -3.65
N ASN A 74 -20.47 -18.00 -4.79
CA ASN A 74 -21.23 -17.81 -6.04
C ASN A 74 -21.60 -16.36 -6.46
N GLY A 75 -20.93 -15.80 -7.47
CA GLY A 75 -21.53 -14.68 -8.19
C GLY A 75 -20.70 -13.78 -9.10
N ALA A 76 -19.68 -14.25 -9.81
CA ALA A 76 -19.28 -13.65 -11.09
C ALA A 76 -18.40 -14.63 -11.84
N ALA A 77 -18.72 -14.88 -13.11
CA ALA A 77 -17.85 -15.62 -14.01
C ALA A 77 -16.44 -15.00 -13.93
N ALA A 78 -15.46 -15.81 -13.54
CA ALA A 78 -14.06 -15.47 -13.65
C ALA A 78 -13.70 -15.38 -15.14
N GLY A 79 -14.10 -14.27 -15.77
CA GLY A 79 -13.39 -13.76 -16.93
C GLY A 79 -11.94 -13.59 -16.49
N GLU A 80 -11.01 -13.99 -17.35
CA GLU A 80 -9.60 -13.67 -17.15
C GLU A 80 -9.52 -12.17 -16.78
N PRO A 81 -8.83 -11.80 -15.67
CA PRO A 81 -8.72 -10.40 -15.31
C PRO A 81 -8.19 -9.67 -16.53
N GLU A 82 -9.01 -8.77 -17.07
CA GLU A 82 -8.74 -8.05 -18.29
C GLU A 82 -7.33 -7.48 -18.19
N LEU A 83 -6.54 -7.68 -19.25
CA LEU A 83 -5.23 -7.06 -19.38
C LEU A 83 -5.47 -5.55 -19.47
N ALA A 84 -5.66 -4.90 -18.31
CA ALA A 84 -5.73 -3.46 -18.25
C ALA A 84 -4.41 -2.96 -18.81
N HIS A 85 -4.49 -2.30 -19.97
CA HIS A 85 -3.36 -1.61 -20.56
C HIS A 85 -2.75 -0.70 -19.50
N PRO A 86 -1.41 -0.52 -19.48
CA PRO A 86 -0.80 0.43 -18.58
C PRO A 86 -1.49 1.79 -18.70
N ALA A 87 -1.90 2.37 -17.57
CA ALA A 87 -2.59 3.65 -17.54
C ALA A 87 -1.58 4.76 -17.25
N GLU A 88 -1.50 5.78 -18.10
CA GLU A 88 -0.56 6.90 -17.98
C GLU A 88 -1.25 8.10 -17.33
N PHE A 89 -0.59 8.71 -16.34
CA PHE A 89 -1.06 9.88 -15.59
C PHE A 89 0.10 10.84 -15.42
N GLY A 90 0.19 11.83 -16.31
CA GLY A 90 1.32 12.77 -16.33
C GLY A 90 2.66 12.04 -16.41
N ALA A 91 3.51 12.20 -15.40
CA ALA A 91 4.81 11.53 -15.32
C ALA A 91 4.76 10.04 -14.90
N PHE A 92 3.59 9.52 -14.52
CA PHE A 92 3.43 8.19 -13.92
C PHE A 92 2.73 7.21 -14.85
N THR A 93 3.04 5.92 -14.68
CA THR A 93 2.38 4.81 -15.38
C THR A 93 1.98 3.73 -14.37
N LEU A 94 0.72 3.32 -14.39
CA LEU A 94 0.16 2.28 -13.52
C LEU A 94 0.14 0.93 -14.24
N PHE A 95 0.72 -0.10 -13.60
CA PHE A 95 0.77 -1.47 -14.09
C PHE A 95 0.06 -2.43 -13.13
N ARG A 96 -1.06 -3.02 -13.56
CA ARG A 96 -1.75 -4.06 -12.77
C ARG A 96 -0.98 -5.37 -12.84
N ARG A 97 -0.51 -5.89 -11.70
CA ARG A 97 0.24 -7.15 -11.63
C ARG A 97 -0.69 -8.35 -11.53
N ARG A 98 -0.60 -9.27 -12.50
CA ARG A 98 -1.41 -10.51 -12.54
C ARG A 98 -1.21 -11.43 -11.34
N ALA A 99 0.03 -11.59 -10.87
CA ALA A 99 0.35 -12.59 -9.85
C ALA A 99 -0.14 -12.19 -8.45
N THR A 100 -0.11 -10.90 -8.12
CA THR A 100 -0.44 -10.40 -6.78
C THR A 100 -1.78 -9.67 -6.74
N GLY A 101 -2.23 -9.10 -7.86
CA GLY A 101 -3.36 -8.19 -7.89
C GLY A 101 -3.00 -6.76 -7.44
N ARG A 102 -1.74 -6.49 -7.08
CA ARG A 102 -1.26 -5.13 -6.76
C ARG A 102 -1.12 -4.29 -8.02
N THR A 103 -1.15 -2.97 -7.86
CA THR A 103 -0.87 -2.03 -8.95
C THR A 103 0.47 -1.35 -8.70
N ALA A 104 1.43 -1.54 -9.59
CA ALA A 104 2.72 -0.84 -9.51
C ALA A 104 2.63 0.54 -10.16
N VAL A 105 3.21 1.54 -9.51
CA VAL A 105 3.32 2.91 -9.99
C VAL A 105 4.75 3.13 -10.44
N ALA A 106 4.95 3.42 -11.73
CA ALA A 106 6.26 3.70 -12.29
C ALA A 106 6.39 5.15 -12.74
N ARG A 107 7.59 5.69 -12.64
CA ARG A 107 7.98 6.99 -13.20
C ARG A 107 9.25 6.78 -14.01
N ASN A 108 9.27 7.23 -15.27
CA ASN A 108 10.40 7.03 -16.19
C ASN A 108 10.87 5.55 -16.27
N GLY A 109 9.93 4.60 -16.22
CA GLY A 109 10.23 3.16 -16.26
C GLY A 109 10.72 2.54 -14.95
N VAL A 110 10.81 3.31 -13.85
CA VAL A 110 11.22 2.82 -12.53
C VAL A 110 10.00 2.73 -11.61
N VAL A 111 9.78 1.59 -10.94
CA VAL A 111 8.71 1.45 -9.94
C VAL A 111 9.06 2.28 -8.71
N VAL A 112 8.24 3.29 -8.42
CA VAL A 112 8.43 4.20 -7.27
C VAL A 112 7.55 3.82 -6.08
N ALA A 113 6.40 3.19 -6.34
CA ALA A 113 5.47 2.75 -5.30
C ALA A 113 4.59 1.59 -5.80
N GLU A 114 3.91 0.90 -4.88
CA GLU A 114 2.82 -0.02 -5.19
C GLU A 114 1.55 0.33 -4.39
N LEU A 115 0.40 0.17 -5.02
CA LEU A 115 -0.90 0.22 -4.37
C LEU A 115 -1.23 -1.17 -3.81
N LEU A 116 -1.42 -1.21 -2.49
CA LEU A 116 -1.80 -2.38 -1.72
C LEU A 116 -3.21 -2.22 -1.15
N ASP A 117 -3.84 -3.35 -0.88
CA ASP A 117 -5.01 -3.40 -0.01
C ASP A 117 -4.63 -2.90 1.42
N PRO A 118 -5.48 -2.11 2.10
CA PRO A 118 -5.16 -1.60 3.43
C PRO A 118 -4.84 -2.67 4.48
N ASP A 119 -5.55 -3.80 4.45
CA ASP A 119 -5.32 -4.90 5.39
C ASP A 119 -4.01 -5.62 5.06
N GLU A 120 -3.71 -5.80 3.77
CA GLU A 120 -2.41 -6.33 3.32
C GLU A 120 -1.25 -5.43 3.78
N ALA A 121 -1.36 -4.11 3.57
CA ALA A 121 -0.34 -3.14 3.96
C ALA A 121 -0.12 -3.13 5.48
N HIS A 122 -1.20 -3.13 6.26
CA HIS A 122 -1.14 -3.19 7.71
C HIS A 122 -0.45 -4.46 8.20
N TRP A 123 -0.88 -5.62 7.68
CA TRP A 123 -0.29 -6.91 8.03
C TRP A 123 1.21 -6.98 7.70
N LEU A 124 1.62 -6.51 6.53
CA LEU A 124 3.04 -6.48 6.14
C LEU A 124 3.87 -5.62 7.09
N GLN A 125 3.38 -4.42 7.41
CA GLN A 125 4.04 -3.50 8.32
C GLN A 125 4.21 -4.13 9.72
N GLU A 126 3.14 -4.71 10.26
CA GLU A 126 3.17 -5.35 11.57
C GLU A 126 4.08 -6.58 11.59
N ARG A 127 3.99 -7.44 10.56
CA ARG A 127 4.80 -8.64 10.48
C ARG A 127 6.28 -8.31 10.35
N ALA A 128 6.63 -7.36 9.51
CA ALA A 128 7.99 -6.87 9.35
C ALA A 128 8.55 -6.31 10.66
N ARG A 129 7.75 -5.52 11.39
CA ARG A 129 8.11 -5.00 12.71
C ARG A 129 8.36 -6.11 13.71
N ASN A 130 7.43 -7.06 13.83
CA ASN A 130 7.49 -8.14 14.81
C ASN A 130 8.69 -9.06 14.57
N VAL A 131 8.96 -9.43 13.32
CA VAL A 131 10.12 -10.27 12.97
C VAL A 131 11.41 -9.51 13.20
N ARG A 132 11.51 -8.25 12.78
CA ARG A 132 12.70 -7.44 13.05
C ARG A 132 12.98 -7.33 14.55
N GLN A 133 11.95 -7.16 15.37
CA GLN A 133 12.09 -7.16 16.84
C GLN A 133 12.54 -8.50 17.41
N SER A 134 12.22 -9.64 16.79
CA SER A 134 12.68 -10.95 17.28
C SER A 134 14.18 -11.19 17.07
N PHE A 135 14.82 -10.43 16.18
CA PHE A 135 16.28 -10.44 16.00
C PHE A 135 17.02 -9.42 16.87
N MET A 136 16.31 -8.55 17.60
CA MET A 136 16.93 -7.58 18.52
C MET A 136 17.36 -8.26 19.82
N ASP A 137 18.44 -7.76 20.44
CA ASP A 137 18.78 -8.15 21.80
C ASP A 137 17.62 -7.78 22.76
N PRO A 138 17.28 -8.60 23.77
CA PRO A 138 16.17 -8.34 24.68
C PRO A 138 16.17 -6.94 25.30
N LYS A 139 17.35 -6.36 25.55
CA LYS A 139 17.48 -4.99 26.07
C LYS A 139 17.11 -3.93 25.04
N GLN A 140 17.45 -4.17 23.77
CA GLN A 140 17.09 -3.29 22.66
C GLN A 140 15.59 -3.38 22.35
N LYS A 141 15.01 -4.59 22.42
CA LYS A 141 13.58 -4.81 22.24
C LYS A 141 12.75 -4.00 23.25
N ALA A 142 13.10 -4.09 24.54
CA ALA A 142 12.39 -3.35 25.61
C ALA A 142 12.48 -1.82 25.40
N ALA A 143 13.65 -1.30 25.04
CA ALA A 143 13.82 0.13 24.76
C ALA A 143 13.01 0.60 23.54
N PHE A 144 12.87 -0.25 22.52
CA PHE A 144 12.08 0.04 21.34
C PHE A 144 10.57 0.00 21.63
N GLU A 145 10.10 -0.97 22.43
CA GLU A 145 8.70 -1.02 22.90
C GLU A 145 8.33 0.23 23.73
N GLU A 146 9.22 0.66 24.63
CA GLU A 146 9.02 1.88 25.43
C GLU A 146 9.03 3.15 24.57
N PHE A 147 9.89 3.22 23.55
CA PHE A 147 9.88 4.32 22.57
C PHE A 147 8.56 4.39 21.79
N LEU A 148 8.03 3.24 21.36
CA LEU A 148 6.78 3.16 20.61
C LEU A 148 5.57 3.52 21.48
N ALA A 149 5.55 3.07 22.73
CA ALA A 149 4.50 3.42 23.69
C ALA A 149 4.43 4.94 23.92
N ARG A 150 5.57 5.64 23.92
CA ARG A 150 5.64 7.11 24.02
C ARG A 150 5.16 7.83 22.77
N GLN A 151 5.29 7.23 21.59
CA GLN A 151 4.79 7.81 20.34
C GLN A 151 3.27 7.66 20.24
N ALA A 152 2.71 6.51 20.61
CA ALA A 152 1.25 6.31 20.62
C ALA A 152 0.52 7.30 21.55
N SER A 153 1.13 7.68 22.68
CA SER A 153 0.57 8.70 23.58
C SER A 153 0.60 10.14 23.04
N LEU A 154 1.35 10.41 21.96
CA LEU A 154 1.40 11.72 21.32
C LEU A 154 0.33 11.89 20.23
N ASP A 155 -0.19 10.80 19.67
CA ASP A 155 -1.29 10.80 18.68
C ASP A 155 -2.70 10.92 19.31
N GLU A 156 -2.82 10.88 20.65
CA GLU A 156 -4.08 11.00 21.41
C GLU A 156 -4.35 12.39 22.03
N GLN A 157 -3.62 13.44 21.63
CA GLN A 157 -3.83 14.83 22.10
C GLN A 157 -4.28 15.77 20.97
#